data_AF-A0A8H9CF76-F1
#
_entry.id   AF-A0A8H9CF76-F1
#
_cell.length_a   1.000
_cell.length_b   1.000
_cell.length_c   1.000
_cell.angle_alpha   90.00
_cell.angle_beta   90.00
_cell.angle_gamma   90.00
#
_symmetry.space_group_name_H-M   'P 1'
#
loop_
_entity.id
_entity.type
_entity.pdbx_description
1 polymer ?
#
loop_
_entity_poly.entity_id
_entity_poly.type
_entity_poly.pdbx_seq_one_letter_code
_entity_poly.pdbx_strand_id
1 'polypeptide(L)'
;MSKRRKILQNEQLILHSEVNGVCPLCPTVLIYEKNGNNQKGFEIAHIYPLNPLPKEKTLLKNEKKLNSNSDHGDNLICLCFPCHKKYDNNKTVEEYRELVKKKEDILKRKKEQEIWSKTSIEKEIFEIIELLVDQNLVFEDNLEYSPKTIV
;
A
#
# COMPACT_ATOMS: atom_id res chain seq x y z
N MET A 1 -26.95 -10.93 -2.77
CA MET A 1 -25.70 -11.07 -2.00
C MET A 1 -24.57 -11.33 -2.97
N SER A 2 -23.44 -10.64 -2.83
CA SER A 2 -22.27 -10.92 -3.66
C SER A 2 -21.57 -12.18 -3.16
N LYS A 3 -21.17 -13.05 -4.09
CA LYS A 3 -20.42 -14.28 -3.76
C LYS A 3 -18.98 -13.88 -3.45
N ARG A 4 -18.49 -14.24 -2.25
CA ARG A 4 -17.09 -14.05 -1.88
C ARG A 4 -16.20 -14.81 -2.86
N ARG A 5 -15.27 -14.13 -3.53
CA ARG A 5 -14.33 -14.79 -4.42
C ARG A 5 -13.30 -15.59 -3.62
N LYS A 6 -12.69 -16.56 -4.29
CA LYS A 6 -11.55 -17.28 -3.74
C LYS A 6 -10.31 -16.38 -3.86
N ILE A 7 -9.66 -16.12 -2.73
CA ILE A 7 -8.40 -15.37 -2.70
C ILE A 7 -7.26 -16.32 -3.08
N LEU A 8 -6.54 -15.98 -4.16
CA LEU A 8 -5.43 -16.77 -4.70
C LEU A 8 -4.22 -16.73 -3.76
N GLN A 9 -3.36 -17.75 -3.80
CA GLN A 9 -2.19 -17.83 -2.92
C GLN A 9 -1.27 -16.60 -3.04
N ASN A 10 -0.97 -16.14 -4.25
CA ASN A 10 -0.14 -14.95 -4.47
C ASN A 10 -0.74 -13.69 -3.83
N GLU A 11 -2.07 -13.57 -3.85
CA GLU A 11 -2.75 -12.45 -3.21
C GLU A 11 -2.68 -12.55 -1.68
N GLN A 12 -2.77 -13.77 -1.11
CA GLN A 12 -2.54 -13.97 0.32
C GLN A 12 -1.12 -13.56 0.72
N LEU A 13 -0.12 -13.86 -0.12
CA LEU A 13 1.27 -13.45 0.12
C LEU A 13 1.42 -11.92 0.07
N ILE A 14 0.80 -11.26 -0.91
CA ILE A 14 0.78 -9.78 -0.99
C ILE A 14 0.15 -9.20 0.28
N LEU A 15 -1.06 -9.64 0.66
CA LEU A 15 -1.78 -9.15 1.84
C LEU A 15 -1.04 -9.42 3.16
N HIS A 16 -0.33 -10.55 3.24
CA HIS A 16 0.53 -10.86 4.39
C HIS A 16 1.75 -9.92 4.45
N SER A 17 2.38 -9.67 3.31
CA SER A 17 3.52 -8.75 3.19
C SER A 17 3.12 -7.30 3.53
N GLU A 18 1.93 -6.87 3.11
CA GLU A 18 1.38 -5.54 3.41
C GLU A 18 1.32 -5.21 4.91
N VAL A 19 1.12 -6.22 5.77
CA VAL A 19 1.12 -6.06 7.23
C VAL A 19 2.44 -6.50 7.88
N ASN A 20 3.50 -6.64 7.09
CA ASN A 20 4.83 -7.07 7.53
C ASN A 20 4.82 -8.41 8.29
N GLY A 21 3.89 -9.31 7.96
CA GLY A 21 3.74 -10.61 8.61
C GLY A 21 3.32 -10.57 10.09
N VAL A 22 2.87 -9.41 10.59
CA VAL A 22 2.37 -9.22 11.95
C VAL A 22 0.93 -8.70 11.89
N CYS A 23 0.08 -9.14 12.82
CA CYS A 23 -1.29 -8.64 12.88
C CYS A 23 -1.29 -7.11 13.07
N PRO A 24 -2.07 -6.34 12.30
CA PRO A 24 -2.11 -4.88 12.45
C PRO A 24 -2.80 -4.42 13.75
N LEU A 25 -3.52 -5.31 14.44
CA LEU A 25 -4.26 -5.02 15.68
C LEU A 25 -3.60 -5.56 16.96
N CYS A 26 -2.57 -6.40 16.84
CA CYS A 26 -1.87 -6.99 17.98
C CYS A 26 -0.47 -7.49 17.57
N PRO A 27 0.47 -7.74 18.49
CA PRO A 27 1.84 -8.13 18.13
C PRO A 27 1.99 -9.60 17.66
N THR A 28 0.91 -10.29 17.29
CA THR A 28 0.95 -11.70 16.86
C THR A 28 1.52 -11.85 15.45
N VAL A 29 2.55 -12.69 15.30
CA VAL A 29 3.07 -13.12 13.99
C VAL A 29 2.04 -13.98 13.25
N LEU A 30 1.92 -13.77 11.94
CA LEU A 30 0.88 -14.40 11.12
C LEU A 30 1.32 -15.73 10.52
N ILE A 31 2.61 -16.01 10.47
CA ILE A 31 3.17 -17.32 10.13
C ILE A 31 4.11 -17.72 11.26
N TYR A 32 3.97 -18.95 11.76
CA TYR A 32 4.77 -19.47 12.86
C TYR A 32 5.21 -20.90 12.58
N GLU A 33 6.35 -21.29 13.15
CA GLU A 33 6.83 -22.67 13.02
C GLU A 33 6.16 -23.58 14.06
N LYS A 34 5.73 -24.76 13.62
CA LYS A 34 5.27 -25.84 14.49
C LYS A 34 5.72 -27.17 13.90
N ASN A 35 6.44 -27.96 14.69
CA ASN A 35 6.98 -29.27 14.27
C ASN A 35 7.81 -29.17 12.97
N GLY A 36 8.72 -28.18 12.88
CA GLY A 36 9.58 -27.97 11.71
C GLY A 36 8.86 -27.47 10.46
N ASN A 37 7.57 -27.11 10.54
CA ASN A 37 6.77 -26.65 9.40
C ASN A 37 6.14 -25.29 9.69
N ASN A 38 6.17 -24.40 8.69
CA ASN A 38 5.48 -23.12 8.77
C ASN A 38 3.96 -23.32 8.70
N GLN A 39 3.26 -22.77 9.69
CA GLN A 39 1.82 -22.81 9.82
C GLN A 39 1.22 -21.43 9.57
N LYS A 40 0.04 -21.42 8.93
CA LYS A 40 -0.74 -20.21 8.71
C LYS A 40 -1.51 -19.83 9.98
N GLY A 41 -1.21 -18.66 10.53
CA GLY A 41 -1.81 -18.09 11.74
C GLY A 41 -2.82 -16.95 11.51
N PHE A 42 -3.33 -16.80 10.28
CA PHE A 42 -4.14 -15.64 9.89
C PHE A 42 -5.33 -15.97 8.99
N GLU A 43 -6.29 -15.07 8.96
CA GLU A 43 -7.40 -15.01 7.99
C GLU A 43 -7.42 -13.65 7.30
N ILE A 44 -8.14 -13.57 6.18
CA ILE A 44 -8.31 -12.34 5.42
C ILE A 44 -9.69 -11.77 5.71
N ALA A 45 -9.70 -10.65 6.45
CA ALA A 45 -10.89 -9.87 6.73
C ALA A 45 -11.19 -8.94 5.57
N HIS A 46 -12.48 -8.67 5.34
CA HIS A 46 -12.87 -7.44 4.68
C HIS A 46 -12.95 -6.32 5.72
N ILE A 47 -12.31 -5.19 5.47
CA ILE A 47 -12.38 -4.02 6.35
C ILE A 47 -13.83 -3.51 6.37
N TYR A 48 -14.39 -3.19 5.19
CA TYR A 48 -15.83 -3.00 5.01
C TYR A 48 -16.50 -4.32 4.62
N PRO A 49 -17.57 -4.78 5.29
CA PRO A 49 -18.16 -6.09 5.00
C PRO A 49 -18.61 -6.23 3.54
N LEU A 50 -18.34 -7.39 2.93
CA LEU A 50 -18.79 -7.70 1.56
C LEU A 50 -20.31 -7.70 1.42
N ASN A 51 -21.01 -8.23 2.44
CA ASN A 51 -22.46 -8.30 2.52
C ASN A 51 -22.90 -7.77 3.89
N PRO A 52 -22.87 -6.45 4.11
CA PRO A 52 -23.13 -5.87 5.43
C PRO A 52 -24.57 -6.12 5.85
N LEU A 53 -24.76 -6.57 7.10
CA LEU A 53 -26.08 -6.68 7.71
C LEU A 53 -26.71 -5.28 7.84
N PRO A 54 -28.06 -5.16 7.93
CA PRO A 54 -28.71 -3.87 8.10
C PRO A 54 -28.14 -3.03 9.25
N LYS A 55 -27.82 -3.68 10.38
CA LYS A 55 -27.14 -3.03 11.52
C LYS A 55 -25.77 -2.45 11.15
N GLU A 56 -24.97 -3.17 10.35
CA GLU A 56 -23.64 -2.73 9.93
C GLU A 56 -23.71 -1.61 8.91
N LYS A 57 -24.71 -1.63 8.01
CA LYS A 57 -24.98 -0.52 7.09
C LYS A 57 -25.29 0.76 7.85
N THR A 58 -26.12 0.68 8.90
CA THR A 58 -26.44 1.83 9.74
C THR A 58 -25.23 2.29 10.55
N LEU A 59 -24.47 1.35 11.14
CA LEU A 59 -23.27 1.63 11.92
C LEU A 59 -22.20 2.36 11.08
N LEU A 60 -22.00 1.92 9.83
CA LEU A 60 -20.93 2.39 8.95
C LEU A 60 -21.42 3.39 7.88
N LYS A 61 -22.64 3.93 8.01
CA LYS A 61 -23.29 4.74 6.95
C LYS A 61 -22.49 5.96 6.52
N ASN A 62 -21.77 6.58 7.46
CA ASN A 62 -20.99 7.80 7.25
C ASN A 62 -19.48 7.51 7.15
N GLU A 63 -19.10 6.23 7.14
CA GLU A 63 -17.70 5.83 7.17
C GLU A 63 -17.14 5.70 5.75
N LYS A 64 -15.87 6.08 5.61
CA LYS A 64 -15.16 6.06 4.34
C LYS A 64 -14.90 4.62 3.89
N LYS A 65 -15.29 4.29 2.65
CA LYS A 65 -14.88 3.05 1.98
C LYS A 65 -13.58 3.28 1.22
N LEU A 66 -12.65 2.32 1.34
CA LEU A 66 -11.35 2.37 0.64
C LEU A 66 -11.49 2.13 -0.87
N ASN A 67 -12.51 1.40 -1.27
CA ASN A 67 -12.78 1.09 -2.67
C ASN A 67 -14.29 0.96 -2.90
N SER A 68 -14.76 1.28 -4.11
CA SER A 68 -16.16 1.11 -4.49
C SER A 68 -16.55 -0.36 -4.58
N ASN A 69 -15.61 -1.23 -4.98
CA ASN A 69 -15.76 -2.67 -4.95
C ASN A 69 -15.34 -3.23 -3.57
N SER A 70 -16.31 -3.75 -2.82
CA SER A 70 -16.06 -4.32 -1.48
C SER A 70 -15.25 -5.62 -1.48
N ASP A 71 -15.05 -6.29 -2.63
CA ASP A 71 -14.22 -7.50 -2.75
C ASP A 71 -12.80 -7.20 -3.31
N HIS A 72 -12.47 -5.91 -3.48
CA HIS A 72 -11.17 -5.44 -3.94
C HIS A 72 -10.08 -5.63 -2.86
N GLY A 73 -8.84 -5.88 -3.28
CA GLY A 73 -7.70 -6.09 -2.37
C GLY A 73 -7.43 -4.92 -1.41
N ASP A 74 -7.75 -3.69 -1.83
CA ASP A 74 -7.68 -2.49 -0.98
C ASP A 74 -8.63 -2.55 0.23
N ASN A 75 -9.69 -3.36 0.16
CA ASN A 75 -10.62 -3.59 1.26
C ASN A 75 -10.31 -4.87 2.05
N LEU A 76 -9.22 -5.57 1.73
CA LEU A 76 -8.81 -6.81 2.39
C LEU A 76 -7.60 -6.58 3.30
N ILE A 77 -7.55 -7.26 4.44
CA ILE A 77 -6.41 -7.20 5.35
C ILE A 77 -6.23 -8.51 6.12
N CYS A 78 -4.98 -8.91 6.33
CA CYS A 78 -4.65 -10.08 7.14
C CYS A 78 -4.76 -9.77 8.63
N LEU A 79 -5.51 -10.59 9.36
CA LEU A 79 -5.63 -10.54 10.81
C LEU A 79 -5.35 -11.93 11.40
N CYS A 80 -4.77 -12.00 12.60
CA CYS A 80 -4.68 -13.26 13.33
C CYS A 80 -6.10 -13.76 13.68
N PHE A 81 -6.26 -15.08 13.88
CA PHE A 81 -7.58 -15.68 14.14
C PHE A 81 -8.38 -15.00 15.28
N PRO A 82 -7.77 -14.65 16.44
CA PRO A 82 -8.48 -13.96 17.52
C PRO A 82 -9.01 -12.57 17.11
N CYS A 83 -8.17 -11.76 16.48
CA CYS A 83 -8.56 -10.42 16.02
C CYS A 83 -9.61 -10.48 14.91
N HIS A 84 -9.47 -11.41 13.96
CA HIS A 84 -10.45 -11.65 12.90
C HIS A 84 -11.82 -11.98 13.50
N LYS A 85 -11.87 -12.96 14.41
CA LYS A 85 -13.11 -13.38 15.09
C LYS A 85 -13.75 -12.24 15.89
N LYS A 86 -12.96 -11.43 16.58
CA LYS A 86 -13.47 -10.25 17.31
C LYS A 86 -14.09 -9.24 16.34
N TYR A 87 -13.36 -8.92 15.27
CA TYR A 87 -13.77 -7.93 14.27
C TYR A 87 -15.03 -8.33 13.49
N ASP A 88 -15.18 -9.61 13.18
CA ASP A 88 -16.37 -10.10 12.47
C ASP A 88 -17.64 -10.03 13.34
N ASN A 89 -17.52 -10.32 14.64
CA ASN A 89 -18.68 -10.43 15.53
C ASN A 89 -19.08 -9.10 16.20
N ASN A 90 -18.09 -8.32 16.66
CA ASN A 90 -18.28 -7.20 17.58
C ASN A 90 -17.62 -5.90 17.09
N LYS A 91 -17.61 -5.68 15.77
CA LYS A 91 -17.03 -4.49 15.13
C LYS A 91 -17.57 -3.20 15.71
N THR A 92 -16.68 -2.34 16.16
CA THR A 92 -16.97 -0.94 16.50
C THR A 92 -16.62 0.00 15.34
N VAL A 93 -17.13 1.23 15.35
CA VAL A 93 -16.77 2.26 14.36
C VAL A 93 -15.29 2.62 14.50
N GLU A 94 -14.79 2.63 15.72
CA GLU A 94 -13.41 2.95 16.07
C GLU A 94 -12.45 1.89 15.49
N GLU A 95 -12.74 0.60 15.68
CA GLU A 95 -11.94 -0.48 15.09
C GLU A 95 -12.00 -0.47 13.56
N TYR A 96 -13.15 -0.13 12.97
CA TYR A 96 -13.27 0.06 11.53
C TYR A 96 -12.34 1.17 11.03
N ARG A 97 -12.40 2.36 11.65
CA ARG A 97 -11.55 3.51 11.31
C ARG A 97 -10.07 3.22 11.51
N GLU A 98 -9.72 2.47 12.56
CA GLU A 98 -8.35 2.03 12.80
C GLU A 98 -7.83 1.19 11.62
N LEU A 99 -8.58 0.18 11.18
CA LEU A 99 -8.18 -0.64 10.03
C LEU A 99 -8.17 0.13 8.71
N VAL A 100 -9.12 1.03 8.50
CA VAL A 100 -9.12 1.95 7.35
C VAL A 100 -7.82 2.74 7.32
N LYS A 101 -7.47 3.41 8.43
CA LYS A 101 -6.24 4.21 8.52
C LYS A 101 -4.98 3.38 8.23
N LYS A 102 -4.86 2.20 8.85
CA LYS A 102 -3.71 1.32 8.61
C LYS A 102 -3.61 0.89 7.16
N LYS A 103 -4.75 0.57 6.52
CA LYS A 103 -4.76 0.16 5.12
C LYS A 103 -4.47 1.34 4.19
N GLU A 104 -4.90 2.56 4.50
CA GLU A 104 -4.50 3.77 3.77
C GLU A 104 -2.99 3.99 3.81
N ASP A 105 -2.37 3.86 4.98
CA ASP A 105 -0.92 3.97 5.14
C ASP A 105 -0.18 2.91 4.30
N ILE A 106 -0.69 1.68 4.28
CA ILE A 106 -0.16 0.58 3.44
C ILE A 106 -0.26 0.93 1.95
N LEU A 107 -1.44 1.37 1.49
CA LEU A 107 -1.68 1.70 0.08
C LEU A 107 -0.83 2.89 -0.36
N LYS A 108 -0.62 3.87 0.52
CA LYS A 108 0.26 5.01 0.27
C LYS A 108 1.71 4.54 0.05
N ARG A 109 2.26 3.72 0.96
CA ARG A 109 3.61 3.16 0.83
C ARG A 109 3.78 2.31 -0.41
N LYS A 110 2.76 1.50 -0.74
CA LYS A 110 2.76 0.69 -1.96
C LYS A 110 2.85 1.58 -3.21
N LYS A 111 2.07 2.66 -3.26
CA LYS A 111 2.14 3.64 -4.36
C LYS A 111 3.51 4.31 -4.45
N GLU A 112 4.09 4.69 -3.31
CA GLU A 112 5.45 5.27 -3.24
C GLU A 112 6.49 4.27 -3.79
N GLN A 113 6.41 2.99 -3.42
CA GLN A 113 7.29 1.93 -3.94
C GLN A 113 7.08 1.67 -5.45
N GLU A 114 5.83 1.71 -5.92
CA GLU A 114 5.53 1.55 -7.35
C GLU A 114 6.09 2.72 -8.17
N ILE A 115 6.03 3.95 -7.65
CA ILE A 115 6.67 5.11 -8.27
C ILE A 115 8.18 4.88 -8.27
N TRP A 116 8.76 4.62 -7.11
CA TRP A 116 10.21 4.39 -6.96
C TRP A 116 10.75 3.33 -7.93
N SER A 117 10.10 2.17 -8.02
CA SER A 117 10.52 1.08 -8.92
C SER A 117 10.43 1.40 -10.41
N LYS A 118 9.63 2.40 -10.78
CA LYS A 118 9.47 2.88 -12.17
C LYS A 118 10.32 4.12 -12.45
N THR A 119 10.85 4.78 -11.44
CA THR A 119 11.56 6.04 -11.64
C THR A 119 13.02 5.75 -11.92
N SER A 120 13.51 6.14 -13.10
CA SER A 120 14.93 6.10 -13.46
C SER A 120 15.70 7.29 -12.93
N ILE A 121 15.11 8.10 -12.03
CA ILE A 121 15.64 9.42 -11.66
C ILE A 121 17.04 9.32 -11.08
N GLU A 122 17.38 8.22 -10.42
CA GLU A 122 18.74 7.94 -9.97
C GLU A 122 19.70 7.84 -11.16
N LYS A 123 19.33 7.09 -12.21
CA LYS A 123 20.10 7.00 -13.45
C LYS A 123 20.19 8.35 -14.17
N GLU A 124 19.09 9.09 -14.26
CA GLU A 124 19.06 10.42 -14.88
C GLU A 124 19.91 11.44 -14.10
N ILE A 125 19.89 11.40 -12.76
CA ILE A 125 20.76 12.20 -11.90
C ILE A 125 22.22 11.81 -12.12
N PHE A 126 22.53 10.51 -12.19
CA PHE A 126 23.88 10.04 -12.49
C PHE A 126 24.36 10.55 -13.86
N GLU A 127 23.54 10.47 -14.90
CA GLU A 127 23.85 10.99 -16.24
C GLU A 127 24.12 12.51 -16.21
N ILE A 128 23.31 13.29 -15.49
CA ILE A 128 23.54 14.74 -15.33
C ILE A 128 24.86 15.01 -14.59
N ILE A 129 25.15 14.28 -13.52
CA ILE A 129 26.40 14.44 -12.77
C ILE A 129 27.60 14.10 -13.65
N GLU A 130 27.53 13.01 -14.43
CA GLU A 130 28.57 12.63 -15.39
C GLU A 130 28.79 13.73 -16.43
N LEU A 131 27.72 14.30 -16.99
CA LEU A 131 27.82 15.44 -17.91
C LEU A 131 28.47 16.67 -17.27
N LEU A 132 28.11 17.00 -16.02
CA LEU A 132 28.68 18.15 -15.32
C LEU A 132 30.15 17.97 -14.93
N VAL A 133 30.58 16.71 -14.72
CA VAL A 133 31.97 16.37 -14.39
C VAL A 133 32.83 16.24 -15.64
N ASP A 134 32.23 15.99 -16.81
CA ASP A 134 32.97 15.91 -18.07
C ASP A 134 33.58 17.27 -18.44
N GLN A 135 34.87 17.40 -18.16
CA GLN A 135 35.67 18.61 -18.40
C GLN A 135 35.88 18.91 -19.90
N ASN A 136 35.39 18.05 -20.80
CA ASN A 136 35.45 18.24 -22.25
C ASN A 136 34.17 18.87 -22.83
N LEU A 137 33.26 19.40 -22.02
CA LEU A 137 32.17 20.25 -22.51
C LEU A 137 32.78 21.53 -23.10
N VAL A 138 33.05 21.49 -24.41
CA VAL A 138 33.35 22.67 -25.20
C VAL A 138 32.03 23.44 -25.33
N PHE A 139 31.85 24.44 -24.48
CA PHE A 139 30.87 25.48 -24.77
C PHE A 139 31.33 26.15 -26.06
N GLU A 140 30.61 25.95 -27.16
CA GLU A 140 30.79 26.82 -28.31
C GLU A 140 30.43 28.23 -27.87
N ASP A 141 31.46 29.08 -27.67
CA ASP A 141 31.32 30.51 -27.50
C ASP A 141 30.81 31.13 -28.81
N ASN A 142 29.53 30.89 -29.12
CA ASN A 142 28.80 31.57 -30.18
C ASN A 142 28.20 32.90 -29.68
N LEU A 143 28.84 33.55 -28.70
CA LEU A 143 28.54 34.92 -28.32
C LEU A 143 29.35 35.85 -29.22
N GLU A 144 28.83 36.11 -30.42
CA GLU A 144 29.30 37.23 -31.24
C GLU A 144 28.95 38.54 -30.51
N TYR A 145 29.87 39.02 -29.69
CA TYR A 145 29.78 40.33 -29.06
C TYR A 145 30.07 41.40 -30.10
N SER A 146 29.01 42.02 -30.63
CA SER A 146 29.08 43.20 -31.49
C SER A 146 28.68 44.45 -30.69
N PRO A 147 29.63 45.13 -30.02
CA PRO A 147 29.32 46.34 -29.28
C PRO A 147 28.89 47.43 -30.26
N LYS A 148 27.69 47.97 -30.08
CA LYS A 148 27.25 49.18 -30.79
C LYS A 148 27.88 50.39 -30.12
N THR A 149 28.82 51.04 -30.80
CA THR A 149 29.27 52.38 -30.45
C THR A 149 28.15 53.38 -30.72
N ILE A 150 27.74 54.09 -29.68
CA ILE A 150 26.87 55.26 -29.78
C ILE A 150 27.76 56.41 -30.24
N VAL A 151 27.46 56.98 -31.40
CA VAL A 151 28.05 58.23 -31.91
C VAL A 151 27.03 59.35 -31.79
#